data_AF-A0A4Y4CRY7-F1
#
_entry.id   AF-A0A4Y4CRY7-F1
#
_cell.length_a   1.000
_cell.length_b   1.000
_cell.length_c   1.000
_cell.angle_alpha   90.00
_cell.angle_beta   90.00
_cell.angle_gamma   90.00
#
_symmetry.space_group_name_H-M   'P 1'
#
loop_
_entity.id
_entity.type
_entity.pdbx_description
1 polymer ?
#
loop_
_entity_poly.entity_id
_entity_poly.type
_entity_poly.pdbx_seq_one_letter_code
_entity_poly.pdbx_strand_id
1 'polypeptide(L)'
;MNEGDLIALLNDLAALVHEHFETEERVLREFGYPHFKTHQAEHDALRGRLTDLLYATIHDRFDIAGLPQLARDLVLNHVRDCDLGYKRFLARTSL
;
A
#
# COMPACT_ATOMS: atom_id res chain seq x y z
N MET A 1 -15.38 -4.18 -18.89
CA MET A 1 -15.19 -4.43 -17.46
C MET A 1 -16.54 -4.17 -16.80
N ASN A 2 -17.15 -5.20 -16.24
CA ASN A 2 -18.36 -5.05 -15.42
C ASN A 2 -17.96 -4.77 -13.96
N GLU A 3 -18.93 -4.48 -13.10
CA GLU A 3 -18.70 -4.20 -11.67
C GLU A 3 -18.02 -5.36 -10.93
N GLY A 4 -18.41 -6.60 -11.24
CA GLY A 4 -17.80 -7.80 -10.68
C GLY A 4 -16.32 -7.94 -11.05
N ASP A 5 -15.95 -7.65 -12.30
CA ASP A 5 -14.56 -7.65 -12.76
C ASP A 5 -13.72 -6.62 -11.98
N LEU A 6 -14.29 -5.45 -11.73
CA LEU A 6 -13.64 -4.37 -11.00
C LEU A 6 -13.45 -4.73 -9.52
N ILE A 7 -14.46 -5.31 -8.87
CA ILE A 7 -14.36 -5.79 -7.48
C ILE A 7 -13.27 -6.85 -7.37
N ALA A 8 -13.19 -7.79 -8.33
CA ALA A 8 -12.14 -8.80 -8.36
C ALA A 8 -10.75 -8.15 -8.46
N LEU A 9 -10.56 -7.19 -9.38
CA LEU A 9 -9.30 -6.47 -9.53
C LEU A 9 -8.89 -5.67 -8.27
N LEU A 10 -9.85 -5.05 -7.58
CA LEU A 10 -9.58 -4.32 -6.35
C LEU A 10 -9.21 -5.26 -5.20
N ASN A 11 -9.80 -6.45 -5.13
CA ASN A 11 -9.42 -7.47 -4.15
C ASN A 11 -8.01 -8.01 -4.42
N ASP A 12 -7.67 -8.27 -5.68
CA ASP A 12 -6.32 -8.69 -6.07
C ASP A 12 -5.28 -7.62 -5.72
N LEU A 13 -5.59 -6.36 -5.99
CA LEU A 13 -4.74 -5.23 -5.59
C LEU A 13 -4.58 -5.16 -4.06
N ALA A 14 -5.65 -5.36 -3.29
CA ALA A 14 -5.60 -5.35 -1.83
C ALA A 14 -4.74 -6.48 -1.27
N ALA A 15 -4.85 -7.68 -1.83
CA ALA A 15 -4.01 -8.80 -1.44
C ALA A 15 -2.52 -8.51 -1.72
N LEU A 16 -2.20 -7.99 -2.92
CA LEU A 16 -0.83 -7.68 -3.32
C LEU A 16 -0.21 -6.56 -2.46
N VAL A 17 -0.97 -5.49 -2.21
CA VAL A 17 -0.53 -4.37 -1.35
C VAL A 17 -0.30 -4.86 0.09
N HIS A 18 -1.19 -5.71 0.60
CA HIS A 18 -1.04 -6.30 1.92
C HIS A 18 0.24 -7.13 2.04
N GLU A 19 0.48 -8.06 1.11
CA GLU A 19 1.68 -8.91 1.08
C GLU A 19 2.96 -8.07 0.98
N HIS A 20 2.96 -7.05 0.12
CA HIS A 20 4.09 -6.13 -0.04
C HIS A 20 4.42 -5.42 1.27
N PHE A 21 3.43 -4.78 1.90
CA PHE A 21 3.62 -4.06 3.15
C PHE A 21 4.03 -4.98 4.30
N GLU A 22 3.46 -6.18 4.42
CA GLU A 22 3.88 -7.15 5.44
C GLU A 22 5.33 -7.59 5.25
N THR A 23 5.75 -7.81 4.01
CA THR A 23 7.12 -8.20 3.68
C THR A 23 8.11 -7.12 4.08
N GLU A 24 7.84 -5.87 3.73
CA GLU A 24 8.68 -4.75 4.13
C GLU A 24 8.69 -4.58 5.65
N GLU A 25 7.53 -4.56 6.29
CA GLU A 25 7.44 -4.36 7.73
C GLU A 25 8.20 -5.43 8.51
N ARG A 26 8.15 -6.69 8.04
CA ARG A 26 8.93 -7.79 8.60
C ARG A 26 10.43 -7.51 8.49
N VAL A 27 10.91 -7.17 7.30
CA VAL A 27 12.34 -6.87 7.05
C VAL A 27 12.80 -5.66 7.87
N LEU A 28 12.06 -4.55 7.83
CA LEU A 28 12.42 -3.32 8.54
C LEU A 28 12.42 -3.50 10.05
N ARG A 29 11.51 -4.31 10.59
CA ARG A 29 11.49 -4.67 12.01
C ARG A 29 12.69 -5.54 12.38
N GLU A 30 13.02 -6.54 11.58
CA GLU A 30 14.15 -7.45 11.79
C GLU A 30 15.49 -6.71 11.81
N PHE A 31 15.68 -5.76 10.88
CA PHE A 31 16.90 -4.96 10.79
C PHE A 31 16.91 -3.74 11.73
N GLY A 32 15.82 -3.47 12.46
CA GLY A 32 15.75 -2.36 13.43
C GLY A 32 15.73 -0.98 12.78
N TYR A 33 14.98 -0.81 11.68
CA TYR A 33 14.87 0.47 10.98
C TYR A 33 14.34 1.58 11.90
N PRO A 34 15.06 2.70 12.10
CA PRO A 34 14.69 3.72 13.08
C PRO A 34 13.32 4.37 12.84
N HIS A 35 12.85 4.42 11.60
CA HIS A 35 11.57 5.03 11.23
C HIS A 35 10.47 3.99 10.97
N PHE A 36 10.63 2.76 11.47
CA PHE A 36 9.68 1.66 11.27
C PHE A 36 8.22 2.05 11.61
N LYS A 37 8.00 2.76 12.72
CA LYS A 37 6.64 3.15 13.13
C LYS A 37 5.99 4.17 12.22
N THR A 38 6.77 5.11 11.68
CA THR A 38 6.27 6.04 10.68
C THR A 38 5.95 5.30 9.37
N HIS A 39 6.82 4.40 8.93
CA HIS A 39 6.60 3.57 7.73
C HIS A 39 5.32 2.74 7.84
N GLN A 40 5.13 2.06 8.98
CA GLN A 40 3.92 1.27 9.26
C GLN A 40 2.64 2.14 9.26
N ALA A 41 2.69 3.37 9.77
CA ALA A 41 1.54 4.25 9.77
C ALA A 41 1.11 4.68 8.34
N GLU A 42 2.07 4.90 7.44
CA GLU A 42 1.78 5.17 6.02
C GLU A 42 1.12 3.96 5.35
N HIS A 43 1.60 2.75 5.63
CA HIS A 43 0.95 1.52 5.16
C HIS A 43 -0.50 1.40 5.65
N ASP A 44 -0.73 1.65 6.94
CA ASP A 44 -2.06 1.55 7.53
C ASP A 44 -3.04 2.57 6.92
N ALA A 45 -2.57 3.78 6.61
CA ALA A 45 -3.37 4.79 5.91
C ALA A 45 -3.76 4.35 4.49
N LEU A 46 -2.81 3.75 3.74
CA LEU A 46 -3.06 3.26 2.39
C LEU A 46 -3.98 2.03 2.38
N ARG A 47 -3.81 1.09 3.32
CA ARG A 47 -4.72 -0.05 3.54
C ARG A 47 -6.15 0.45 3.81
N GLY A 48 -6.30 1.43 4.71
CA GLY A 48 -7.61 2.02 5.03
C GLY A 48 -8.31 2.59 3.80
N ARG A 49 -7.61 3.38 2.99
CA ARG A 49 -8.17 3.94 1.74
C ARG A 49 -8.60 2.87 0.74
N LEU A 50 -7.85 1.77 0.66
CA LEU A 50 -8.20 0.66 -0.23
C LEU A 50 -9.42 -0.12 0.29
N THR A 51 -9.53 -0.30 1.62
CA THR A 51 -10.74 -0.85 2.26
C THR A 51 -11.95 0.03 2.01
N ASP A 52 -11.82 1.36 2.14
CA ASP A 52 -12.91 2.31 1.88
C ASP A 52 -13.38 2.23 0.42
N LEU A 53 -12.44 2.11 -0.53
CA LEU A 53 -12.76 1.95 -1.94
C LEU A 53 -13.50 0.63 -2.22
N LEU A 54 -13.02 -0.49 -1.67
CA LEU A 54 -13.68 -1.79 -1.78
C LEU A 54 -15.11 -1.74 -1.22
N TYR A 55 -15.28 -1.15 -0.04
CA TYR A 55 -16.58 -0.99 0.60
C TYR A 55 -17.53 -0.14 -0.24
N ALA A 56 -17.06 1.01 -0.75
CA ALA A 56 -17.85 1.87 -1.62
C ALA A 56 -18.26 1.17 -2.93
N THR A 57 -17.37 0.35 -3.50
CA THR A 57 -17.62 -0.42 -4.73
C THR A 57 -18.72 -1.46 -4.50
N ILE A 58 -18.66 -2.23 -3.40
CA ILE A 58 -19.67 -3.26 -3.05
C ILE A 58 -21.08 -2.66 -2.83
N HIS A 59 -21.16 -1.38 -2.48
CA HIS A 59 -22.42 -0.70 -2.16
C HIS A 59 -22.95 0.19 -3.30
N ASP A 60 -22.49 0.01 -4.54
CA ASP A 60 -22.87 0.83 -5.71
C ASP A 60 -22.57 2.34 -5.55
N ARG A 61 -21.69 2.71 -4.60
CA ARG A 61 -21.27 4.10 -4.35
C ARG A 61 -19.93 4.40 -4.99
N PHE A 62 -19.71 3.83 -6.17
CA PHE A 62 -18.40 3.79 -6.77
C PHE A 62 -17.97 5.17 -7.30
N ASP A 63 -16.96 5.75 -6.67
CA ASP A 63 -16.31 6.97 -7.16
C ASP A 63 -15.10 6.62 -8.04
N ILE A 64 -15.36 6.48 -9.35
CA ILE A 64 -14.32 6.28 -10.38
C ILE A 64 -13.27 7.41 -10.34
N ALA A 65 -13.64 8.62 -9.90
CA ALA A 65 -12.73 9.77 -9.91
C ALA A 65 -11.60 9.62 -8.88
N GLY A 66 -11.81 8.89 -7.79
CA GLY A 66 -10.80 8.68 -6.73
C GLY A 66 -9.74 7.62 -7.07
N LEU A 67 -10.05 6.71 -8.00
CA LEU A 67 -9.20 5.58 -8.37
C LEU A 67 -7.80 5.98 -8.88
N PRO A 68 -7.68 6.91 -9.85
CA PRO A 68 -6.37 7.35 -10.35
C PRO A 68 -5.50 7.96 -9.26
N GLN A 69 -6.10 8.67 -8.31
CA GLN A 69 -5.38 9.27 -7.19
C GLN A 69 -4.89 8.20 -6.22
N LEU A 70 -5.73 7.21 -5.88
CA LEU A 70 -5.32 6.07 -5.06
C LEU A 70 -4.17 5.29 -5.71
N ALA A 71 -4.25 5.00 -7.01
CA ALA A 71 -3.19 4.30 -7.73
C ALA A 71 -1.86 5.08 -7.74
N ARG A 72 -1.94 6.41 -7.92
CA ARG A 72 -0.77 7.30 -7.81
C ARG A 72 -0.17 7.26 -6.40
N ASP A 73 -1.01 7.30 -5.39
CA ASP A 73 -0.55 7.33 -4.00
C ASP A 73 0.08 6.00 -3.58
N LEU A 74 -0.54 4.87 -3.95
CA LEU A 74 -0.06 3.51 -3.68
C LEU A 74 1.27 3.19 -4.36
N VAL A 75 1.49 3.64 -5.59
CA VAL A 75 2.65 3.21 -6.40
C VAL A 75 3.71 4.29 -6.51
N LEU A 76 3.34 5.53 -6.81
CA LEU A 76 4.33 6.57 -7.10
C LEU A 76 4.76 7.30 -5.84
N ASN A 77 3.80 7.74 -5.02
CA ASN A 77 4.12 8.52 -3.83
C ASN A 77 4.69 7.61 -2.73
N HIS A 78 4.07 6.47 -2.46
CA HIS A 78 4.56 5.51 -1.48
C HIS A 78 6.02 5.07 -1.75
N VAL A 79 6.31 4.58 -2.97
CA VAL A 79 7.66 4.14 -3.32
C VAL A 79 8.68 5.28 -3.23
N ARG A 80 8.34 6.46 -3.74
CA ARG A 80 9.27 7.60 -3.77
C ARG A 80 9.53 8.16 -2.37
N ASP A 81 8.47 8.35 -1.59
CA ASP A 81 8.50 9.16 -0.37
C ASP A 81 8.68 8.31 0.90
N CYS A 82 8.32 7.02 0.85
CA CYS A 82 8.43 6.07 1.95
C CYS A 82 9.59 5.07 1.70
N ASP A 83 9.51 4.29 0.63
CA ASP A 83 10.36 3.08 0.47
C ASP A 83 11.83 3.40 0.18
N LEU A 84 12.06 4.45 -0.61
CA LEU A 84 13.43 4.94 -0.84
C LEU A 84 14.12 5.38 0.45
N GLY A 85 13.36 5.72 1.51
CA GLY A 85 13.89 6.07 2.82
C GLY A 85 14.68 4.94 3.48
N TYR A 86 14.16 3.71 3.40
CA TYR A 86 14.85 2.55 3.97
C TYR A 86 15.87 1.92 3.01
N LYS A 87 15.84 2.23 1.71
CA LYS A 87 16.79 1.67 0.71
C LYS A 87 18.25 1.85 1.15
N ARG A 88 18.61 3.06 1.60
CA ARG A 88 19.98 3.35 2.06
C ARG A 88 20.31 2.67 3.39
N PHE A 89 19.31 2.42 4.22
CA PHE A 89 19.46 1.69 5.46
C PHE A 89 19.79 0.22 5.17
N LEU A 90 18.96 -0.48 4.40
CA LEU A 90 19.17 -1.89 4.07
C LEU A 90 20.47 -2.15 3.29
N ALA A 91 20.83 -1.26 2.36
CA ALA A 91 22.10 -1.37 1.61
C ALA A 91 23.36 -1.31 2.51
N ARG A 92 23.26 -0.77 3.73
CA ARG A 92 24.38 -0.70 4.69
C ARG A 92 24.39 -1.88 5.66
N THR A 93 23.30 -2.64 5.75
CA THR A 93 23.13 -3.73 6.71
C THR A 93 23.29 -5.11 6.08
N SER A 94 23.30 -5.20 4.74
CA SER A 94 23.80 -6.37 4.01
C SER A 94 25.33 -6.42 4.11
N LEU A 95 25.84 -7.10 5.15
CA LEU A 95 27.21 -7.59 5.27
C LEU A 95 27.32 -8.98 4.63
#